data_AF-M0A2D6-F1
#
_entry.id   AF-M0A2D6-F1
#
_cell.length_a   1.000
_cell.length_b   1.000
_cell.length_c   1.000
_cell.angle_alpha   90.00
_cell.angle_beta   90.00
_cell.angle_gamma   90.00
#
_symmetry.space_group_name_H-M   'P 1'
#
loop_
_entity.id
_entity.type
_entity.pdbx_description
1 polymer ?
#
loop_
_entity_poly.entity_id
_entity_poly.type
_entity_poly.pdbx_seq_one_letter_code
_entity_poly.pdbx_strand_id
1 'polypeptide(L)'
;MRNSVLEGDDRGRLAGGYSVLARCWRQPTADLLAAVSDGTFERIEPEVAETSVEDLRVEYARLFVGPAEPVCPPYESLYRDGDDAVLGPSTRAVVTWYRSYGLGLEPEWPDLPDHIATELEFAAYLLEREDPETCERFLDEHPRLWIEEFLDDVERETREPYYRALATMTAAAIDG
;
A
#
# COMPACT_ATOMS: atom_id res chain seq x y z
N MET A 1 -23.20 3.13 -16.94
CA MET A 1 -23.68 4.02 -15.85
C MET A 1 -24.09 3.17 -14.66
N ARG A 2 -23.18 2.96 -13.70
CA ARG A 2 -23.52 2.59 -12.33
C ARG A 2 -22.82 3.61 -11.44
N ASN A 3 -23.49 4.72 -11.14
CA ASN A 3 -23.15 5.53 -9.97
C ASN A 3 -23.62 4.72 -8.77
N SER A 4 -22.73 3.89 -8.22
CA SER A 4 -22.94 3.31 -6.90
C SER A 4 -22.42 4.33 -5.91
N VAL A 5 -23.31 5.19 -5.41
CA VAL A 5 -22.98 6.04 -4.26
C VAL A 5 -22.79 5.08 -3.08
N LEU A 6 -21.54 4.89 -2.66
CA LEU A 6 -21.24 4.06 -1.48
C LEU A 6 -21.99 4.63 -0.27
N GLU A 7 -22.73 3.79 0.44
CA GLU A 7 -23.42 4.18 1.67
C GLU A 7 -22.40 4.48 2.78
N GLY A 8 -22.80 5.24 3.81
CA GLY A 8 -21.86 5.75 4.82
C GLY A 8 -21.10 4.65 5.61
N ASP A 9 -21.69 3.47 5.79
CA ASP A 9 -21.05 2.31 6.42
C ASP A 9 -20.02 1.66 5.50
N ASP A 10 -20.32 1.53 4.21
CA ASP A 10 -19.42 0.96 3.21
C ASP A 10 -18.18 1.82 3.02
N ARG A 11 -18.34 3.14 2.97
CA ARG A 11 -17.21 4.09 2.88
C ARG A 11 -16.27 3.98 4.08
N GLY A 12 -16.83 3.87 5.29
CA GLY A 12 -16.04 3.71 6.51
C GLY A 12 -15.24 2.40 6.52
N ARG A 13 -15.84 1.30 6.04
CA ARG A 13 -15.16 0.00 5.92
C ARG A 13 -14.03 0.05 4.88
N LEU A 14 -14.26 0.67 3.73
CA LEU A 14 -13.25 0.83 2.69
C LEU A 14 -12.06 1.67 3.18
N ALA A 15 -12.32 2.80 3.84
CA ALA A 15 -11.28 3.62 4.46
C ALA A 15 -10.46 2.84 5.50
N GLY A 16 -11.13 2.05 6.33
CA GLY A 16 -10.49 1.14 7.28
C GLY A 16 -9.61 0.09 6.59
N GLY A 17 -10.09 -0.50 5.49
CA GLY A 17 -9.35 -1.45 4.68
C GLY A 17 -8.05 -0.87 4.13
N TYR A 18 -8.11 0.30 3.48
CA TYR A 18 -6.93 1.01 2.97
C TYR A 18 -5.93 1.35 4.08
N SER A 19 -6.40 1.83 5.24
CA SER A 19 -5.55 2.14 6.40
C SER A 19 -4.82 0.91 6.93
N VAL A 20 -5.49 -0.25 6.92
CA VAL A 20 -4.91 -1.52 7.36
C VAL A 20 -3.86 -2.01 6.36
N LEU A 21 -4.17 -2.00 5.06
CA LEU A 21 -3.21 -2.36 4.01
C LEU A 21 -1.96 -1.47 4.05
N ALA A 22 -2.12 -0.15 4.23
CA ALA A 22 -1.01 0.78 4.36
C ALA A 22 -0.05 0.40 5.50
N ARG A 23 -0.58 -0.04 6.64
CA ARG A 23 0.25 -0.52 7.76
C ARG A 23 0.97 -1.83 7.44
N CYS A 24 0.31 -2.73 6.71
CA CYS A 24 0.85 -4.03 6.33
C CYS A 24 2.00 -3.97 5.32
N TRP A 25 2.05 -2.93 4.50
CA TRP A 25 3.14 -2.69 3.54
C TRP A 25 4.37 -2.03 4.15
N ARG A 26 4.32 -1.58 5.41
CA ARG A 26 5.49 -1.06 6.12
C ARG A 26 6.25 -2.19 6.80
N GLN A 27 7.47 -1.91 7.24
CA GLN A 27 8.30 -2.90 7.92
C GLN A 27 7.53 -3.56 9.08
N PRO A 28 7.44 -4.90 9.11
CA PRO A 28 6.68 -5.61 10.13
C PRO A 28 7.15 -5.30 11.56
N THR A 29 6.19 -4.95 12.42
CA THR A 29 6.37 -4.85 13.87
C THR A 29 5.71 -6.02 14.58
N ALA A 30 6.13 -6.29 15.82
CA ALA A 30 5.50 -7.32 16.63
C ALA A 30 4.00 -7.03 16.84
N ASP A 31 3.65 -5.75 17.02
CA ASP A 31 2.26 -5.31 17.21
C ASP A 31 1.40 -5.51 15.97
N LEU A 32 1.96 -5.25 14.78
CA LEU A 32 1.27 -5.51 13.51
C LEU A 32 0.93 -7.00 13.36
N LEU A 33 1.87 -7.88 13.71
CA LEU A 33 1.69 -9.32 13.57
C LEU A 33 0.76 -9.92 14.62
N ALA A 34 0.73 -9.36 15.83
CA ALA A 34 -0.30 -9.67 16.80
C ALA A 34 -1.70 -9.30 16.27
N ALA A 35 -1.86 -8.11 15.67
CA ALA A 35 -3.14 -7.67 15.10
C ALA A 35 -3.60 -8.51 13.90
N VAL A 36 -2.66 -8.97 13.07
CA VAL A 36 -2.86 -9.92 11.96
C VAL A 36 -3.35 -11.26 12.52
N SER A 37 -2.69 -11.76 13.57
CA SER A 37 -3.00 -13.06 14.20
C SER A 37 -4.33 -13.07 14.97
N ASP A 38 -4.77 -11.94 15.50
CA ASP A 38 -6.04 -11.80 16.25
C ASP A 38 -7.29 -11.74 15.36
N GLY A 39 -7.16 -12.00 14.05
CA GLY A 39 -8.29 -12.15 13.13
C GLY A 39 -8.86 -10.83 12.61
N THR A 40 -8.12 -9.71 12.73
CA THR A 40 -8.48 -8.41 12.10
C THR A 40 -8.65 -8.53 10.59
N PHE A 41 -8.06 -9.56 9.99
CA PHE A 41 -8.31 -10.00 8.64
C PHE A 41 -9.06 -11.33 8.72
N GLU A 42 -10.36 -11.34 8.40
CA GLU A 42 -11.23 -12.53 8.45
C GLU A 42 -10.80 -13.68 7.49
N ARG A 43 -9.69 -13.54 6.76
CA ARG A 43 -9.21 -14.46 5.72
C ARG A 43 -7.70 -14.67 5.73
N ILE A 44 -7.07 -14.68 6.90
CA ILE A 44 -5.67 -15.08 6.96
C ILE A 44 -5.57 -16.60 6.82
N GLU A 45 -4.86 -17.06 5.80
CA GLU A 45 -4.54 -18.48 5.65
C GLU A 45 -3.67 -18.94 6.83
N PRO A 46 -3.88 -20.16 7.37
CA PRO A 46 -3.16 -20.64 8.57
C PRO A 46 -1.63 -20.57 8.43
N GLU A 47 -1.11 -20.61 7.20
CA GLU A 47 0.33 -20.50 6.89
C GLU A 47 0.93 -19.12 7.23
N VAL A 48 0.12 -18.05 7.22
CA VAL A 48 0.56 -16.71 7.63
C VAL A 48 0.65 -16.59 9.16
N ALA A 49 -0.11 -17.41 9.91
CA ALA A 49 -0.08 -17.41 11.38
C ALA A 49 1.14 -18.16 11.96
N GLU A 50 1.86 -18.93 11.14
CA GLU A 50 3.05 -19.69 11.56
C GLU A 50 4.38 -18.94 11.32
N THR A 51 4.37 -17.82 10.59
CA THR A 51 5.59 -17.05 10.29
C THR A 51 6.01 -16.15 11.47
N SER A 52 7.30 -16.16 11.81
CA SER A 52 7.84 -15.27 12.84
C SER A 52 8.01 -13.82 12.37
N VAL A 53 8.00 -12.86 13.29
CA VAL A 53 8.26 -11.44 13.01
C VAL A 53 9.65 -11.25 12.39
N GLU A 54 10.61 -12.04 12.85
CA GLU A 54 11.98 -12.03 12.38
C GLU A 54 12.07 -12.45 10.91
N ASP A 55 11.39 -13.54 10.53
CA ASP A 55 11.39 -14.04 9.14
C ASP A 55 10.75 -13.01 8.19
N LEU A 56 9.63 -12.40 8.61
CA LEU A 56 8.97 -11.37 7.81
C LEU A 56 9.82 -10.10 7.65
N ARG A 57 10.64 -9.74 8.65
CA ARG A 57 11.59 -8.62 8.54
C ARG A 57 12.75 -8.94 7.62
N VAL A 58 13.25 -10.17 7.66
CA VAL A 58 14.28 -10.63 6.72
C VAL A 58 13.75 -10.59 5.29
N GLU A 59 12.53 -11.07 5.08
CA GLU A 59 11.89 -11.04 3.79
C GLU A 59 11.56 -9.62 3.33
N TYR A 60 11.07 -8.76 4.23
CA TYR A 60 10.88 -7.33 3.97
C TYR A 60 12.16 -6.68 3.46
N ALA A 61 13.26 -6.91 4.18
CA ALA A 61 14.57 -6.37 3.82
C ALA A 61 15.05 -6.93 2.48
N ARG A 62 14.74 -8.18 2.12
CA ARG A 62 15.12 -8.76 0.83
C ARG A 62 14.30 -8.18 -0.33
N LEU A 63 13.00 -8.03 -0.15
CA LEU A 63 12.09 -7.59 -1.20
C LEU A 63 12.19 -6.07 -1.45
N PHE A 64 12.13 -5.27 -0.39
CA PHE A 64 11.80 -3.83 -0.51
C PHE A 64 12.95 -2.88 -0.20
N VAL A 65 14.00 -3.33 0.49
CA VAL A 65 15.06 -2.44 1.01
C VAL A 65 16.43 -2.79 0.43
N GLY A 66 16.89 -4.00 0.73
CA GLY A 66 18.19 -4.55 0.40
C GLY A 66 19.38 -3.83 1.08
N PRO A 67 20.51 -4.51 1.27
CA PRO A 67 21.83 -3.88 1.12
C PRO A 67 22.30 -3.90 -0.36
N ALA A 68 21.64 -4.70 -1.21
CA ALA A 68 21.72 -4.68 -2.68
C ALA A 68 20.45 -4.01 -3.25
N GLU A 69 20.34 -3.90 -4.57
CA GLU A 69 19.15 -3.34 -5.22
C GLU A 69 17.89 -4.16 -4.83
N PRO A 70 16.83 -3.51 -4.33
CA PRO A 70 15.61 -4.19 -3.92
C PRO A 70 14.95 -4.90 -5.10
N VAL A 71 14.39 -6.07 -4.84
CA VAL A 71 13.78 -6.91 -5.90
C VAL A 71 12.43 -6.35 -6.35
N CYS A 72 11.66 -5.80 -5.40
CA CYS A 72 10.33 -5.25 -5.61
C CYS A 72 10.28 -3.88 -4.91
N PRO A 73 10.95 -2.83 -5.42
CA PRO A 73 11.00 -1.55 -4.71
C PRO A 73 9.59 -0.95 -4.57
N PRO A 74 9.11 -0.60 -3.37
CA PRO A 74 7.69 -0.24 -3.16
C PRO A 74 7.36 1.22 -3.52
N TYR A 75 7.93 1.75 -4.61
CA TYR A 75 7.82 3.16 -5.00
C TYR A 75 7.29 3.31 -6.42
N GLU A 76 6.23 4.11 -6.58
CA GLU A 76 5.59 4.39 -7.87
C GLU A 76 6.59 4.86 -8.94
N SER A 77 7.52 5.75 -8.59
CA SER A 77 8.47 6.32 -9.54
C SER A 77 9.37 5.30 -10.21
N LEU A 78 9.70 4.19 -9.54
CA LEU A 78 10.57 3.15 -10.10
C LEU A 78 9.85 2.28 -11.14
N TYR A 79 8.52 2.21 -11.08
CA TYR A 79 7.70 1.52 -12.09
C TYR A 79 7.28 2.46 -13.23
N ARG A 80 6.94 3.71 -12.92
CA ARG A 80 6.37 4.65 -13.91
C ARG A 80 7.38 5.49 -14.66
N ASP A 81 8.42 5.95 -13.98
CA ASP A 81 9.36 6.93 -14.52
C ASP A 81 10.65 6.28 -15.06
N GLY A 82 10.80 4.96 -14.88
CA GLY A 82 11.93 4.14 -15.31
C GLY A 82 13.08 4.03 -14.29
N ASP A 83 14.03 3.14 -14.56
CA ASP A 83 15.21 2.91 -13.72
C ASP A 83 15.97 4.23 -13.48
N ASP A 84 16.36 4.48 -12.22
CA ASP A 84 17.04 5.69 -11.68
C ASP A 84 16.19 6.93 -11.33
N ALA A 85 14.86 6.90 -11.47
CA ALA A 85 14.01 8.07 -11.21
C ALA A 85 13.50 8.21 -9.77
N VAL A 86 14.31 7.97 -8.74
CA VAL A 86 13.91 8.23 -7.34
C VAL A 86 13.53 9.70 -7.17
N LEU A 87 12.33 9.96 -6.63
CA LEU A 87 11.70 11.30 -6.56
C LEU A 87 11.38 11.90 -7.95
N GLY A 88 10.97 11.04 -8.88
CA GLY A 88 10.65 11.35 -10.27
C GLY A 88 9.40 12.21 -10.48
N PRO A 89 9.00 12.43 -11.76
CA PRO A 89 7.73 13.05 -12.12
C PRO A 89 6.51 12.54 -11.34
N SER A 90 6.35 11.23 -11.16
CA SER A 90 5.21 10.64 -10.45
C SER A 90 5.19 11.06 -8.98
N THR A 91 6.34 11.00 -8.29
CA THR A 91 6.48 11.50 -6.92
C THR A 91 6.08 12.96 -6.81
N ARG A 92 6.50 13.83 -7.74
CA ARG A 92 6.09 15.25 -7.68
C ARG A 92 4.60 15.44 -7.90
N ALA A 93 3.98 14.59 -8.72
CA ALA A 93 2.53 14.60 -8.91
C ALA A 93 1.80 14.18 -7.62
N VAL A 94 2.23 13.10 -6.96
CA VAL A 94 1.59 12.64 -5.71
C VAL A 94 1.77 13.66 -4.57
N VAL A 95 2.94 14.31 -4.50
CA VAL A 95 3.18 15.43 -3.58
C VAL A 95 2.24 16.61 -3.84
N THR A 96 1.87 16.85 -5.10
CA THR A 96 0.94 17.93 -5.45
C THR A 96 -0.47 17.62 -4.93
N TRP A 97 -0.90 16.36 -5.03
CA TRP A 97 -2.10 15.87 -4.37
C TRP A 97 -2.07 16.14 -2.87
N TYR A 98 -1.06 15.67 -2.14
CA TYR A 98 -1.01 15.85 -0.68
C TYR A 98 -1.09 17.33 -0.26
N ARG A 99 -0.37 18.19 -0.98
CA ARG A 99 -0.40 19.64 -0.73
C ARG A 99 -1.75 20.28 -1.04
N SER A 100 -2.50 19.82 -2.03
CA SER A 100 -3.83 20.38 -2.33
C SER A 100 -4.86 20.11 -1.21
N TYR A 101 -4.62 19.10 -0.38
CA TYR A 101 -5.41 18.80 0.82
C TYR A 101 -4.78 19.36 2.11
N GLY A 102 -3.77 20.22 1.98
CA GLY A 102 -3.11 20.86 3.12
C GLY A 102 -2.25 19.92 3.95
N LEU A 103 -1.90 18.74 3.43
CA LEU A 103 -0.99 17.80 4.08
C LEU A 103 0.47 18.24 3.82
N GLY A 104 1.26 18.28 4.89
CA GLY A 104 2.70 18.54 4.83
C GLY A 104 3.47 17.25 4.61
N LEU A 105 4.61 17.34 3.93
CA LEU A 105 5.61 16.27 3.92
C LEU A 105 6.65 16.63 4.98
N GLU A 106 6.39 16.25 6.23
CA GLU A 106 7.38 16.50 7.27
C GLU A 106 8.63 15.64 7.05
N PRO A 107 9.83 16.12 7.40
CA PRO A 107 11.06 15.34 7.30
C PRO A 107 11.02 14.02 8.08
N GLU A 108 10.14 13.92 9.08
CA GLU A 108 9.94 12.72 9.91
C GLU A 108 8.97 11.70 9.29
N TRP A 109 8.46 11.93 8.07
CA TRP A 109 7.64 10.93 7.39
C TRP A 109 8.46 9.64 7.19
N PRO A 110 7.92 8.47 7.56
CA PRO A 110 8.67 7.22 7.59
C PRO A 110 9.07 6.73 6.19
N ASP A 111 8.28 7.09 5.18
CA ASP A 111 8.40 6.61 3.81
C ASP A 111 8.43 7.78 2.82
N LEU A 112 8.90 7.54 1.60
CA LEU A 112 8.80 8.52 0.52
C LEU A 112 7.32 8.77 0.15
N PRO A 113 7.01 9.94 -0.44
CA PRO A 113 5.63 10.30 -0.78
C PRO A 113 4.95 9.32 -1.73
N ASP A 114 5.72 8.66 -2.59
CA ASP A 114 5.26 7.73 -3.62
C ASP A 114 5.42 6.27 -3.22
N HIS A 115 5.64 6.01 -1.93
CA HIS A 115 5.63 4.67 -1.38
C HIS A 115 4.18 4.13 -1.33
N ILE A 116 3.98 2.86 -1.67
CA ILE A 116 2.64 2.21 -1.66
C ILE A 116 1.86 2.46 -0.37
N ALA A 117 2.50 2.32 0.79
CA ALA A 117 1.86 2.55 2.08
C ALA A 117 1.35 3.99 2.24
N THR A 118 2.09 4.98 1.72
CA THR A 118 1.73 6.39 1.77
C THR A 118 0.55 6.69 0.85
N GLU A 119 0.55 6.12 -0.36
CA GLU A 119 -0.58 6.27 -1.30
C GLU A 119 -1.86 5.62 -0.77
N LEU A 120 -1.78 4.42 -0.19
CA LEU A 120 -2.93 3.74 0.43
C LEU A 120 -3.46 4.51 1.65
N GLU A 121 -2.58 5.08 2.47
CA GLU A 121 -2.97 5.92 3.61
C GLU A 121 -3.69 7.20 3.14
N PHE A 122 -3.23 7.78 2.03
CA PHE A 122 -3.90 8.92 1.43
C PHE A 122 -5.27 8.54 0.83
N ALA A 123 -5.40 7.38 0.19
CA ALA A 123 -6.70 6.88 -0.27
C ALA A 123 -7.69 6.71 0.90
N ALA A 124 -7.24 6.18 2.04
CA ALA A 124 -8.05 6.12 3.26
C ALA A 124 -8.47 7.52 3.74
N TYR A 125 -7.54 8.47 3.78
CA TYR A 125 -7.82 9.86 4.15
C TYR A 125 -8.90 10.48 3.27
N LEU A 126 -8.83 10.29 1.95
CA LEU A 126 -9.83 10.81 1.01
C LEU A 126 -11.22 10.21 1.28
N LEU A 127 -11.31 8.91 1.55
CA LEU A 127 -12.60 8.27 1.89
C LEU A 127 -13.18 8.77 3.22
N GLU A 128 -12.33 9.10 4.20
CA GLU A 128 -12.78 9.62 5.50
C GLU A 128 -13.22 11.07 5.45
N ARG A 129 -12.46 11.92 4.74
CA ARG A 129 -12.58 13.38 4.81
C ARG A 129 -13.26 13.99 3.60
N GLU A 130 -13.20 13.32 2.46
CA GLU A 130 -13.69 13.77 1.17
C GLU A 130 -14.78 12.81 0.64
N ASP A 131 -14.92 12.73 -0.68
CA ASP A 131 -15.89 11.90 -1.36
C ASP A 131 -15.23 10.72 -2.12
N PRO A 132 -15.98 9.63 -2.39
CA PRO A 132 -15.46 8.48 -3.13
C PRO A 132 -14.95 8.79 -4.54
N GLU A 133 -15.54 9.75 -5.26
CA GLU A 133 -15.13 10.09 -6.63
C GLU A 133 -13.73 10.74 -6.64
N THR A 134 -13.43 11.53 -5.61
CA THR A 134 -12.09 12.08 -5.38
C THR A 134 -11.06 10.97 -5.09
N CYS A 135 -11.43 9.97 -4.28
CA CYS A 135 -10.59 8.79 -4.04
C CYS A 135 -10.34 8.02 -5.34
N GLU A 136 -11.39 7.73 -6.11
CA GLU A 136 -11.26 7.04 -7.41
C GLU A 136 -10.34 7.77 -8.37
N ARG A 137 -10.45 9.11 -8.47
CA ARG A 137 -9.54 9.90 -9.29
C ARG A 137 -8.09 9.77 -8.83
N PHE A 138 -7.84 9.79 -7.53
CA PHE A 138 -6.50 9.58 -7.00
C PHE A 138 -5.95 8.18 -7.34
N LEU A 139 -6.76 7.14 -7.16
CA LEU A 139 -6.38 5.76 -7.49
C LEU A 139 -6.04 5.59 -8.98
N ASP A 140 -6.84 6.20 -9.87
CA ASP A 140 -6.62 6.19 -11.33
C ASP A 140 -5.37 6.96 -11.78
N GLU A 141 -5.03 8.05 -11.09
CA GLU A 141 -3.88 8.90 -11.43
C GLU A 141 -2.55 8.38 -10.85
N HIS A 142 -2.62 7.54 -9.81
CA HIS A 142 -1.47 7.03 -9.06
C HIS A 142 -1.48 5.50 -8.93
N PRO A 143 -1.96 4.85 -7.83
CA PRO A 143 -1.82 3.41 -7.62
C PRO A 143 -2.09 2.52 -8.83
N ARG A 144 -3.20 2.73 -9.56
CA ARG A 144 -3.61 1.85 -10.67
C ARG A 144 -2.66 1.88 -11.88
N LEU A 145 -1.73 2.84 -11.93
CA LEU A 145 -0.76 2.93 -13.01
C LEU A 145 0.50 2.10 -12.79
N TRP A 146 0.68 1.51 -11.62
CA TRP A 146 1.90 0.77 -11.27
C TRP A 146 1.69 -0.45 -10.38
N ILE A 147 0.55 -0.50 -9.67
CA ILE A 147 0.33 -1.52 -8.65
C ILE A 147 0.28 -2.94 -9.21
N GLU A 148 -0.28 -3.15 -10.41
CA GLU A 148 -0.38 -4.49 -11.01
C GLU A 148 1.00 -5.12 -11.16
N GLU A 149 1.95 -4.38 -11.76
CA GLU A 149 3.33 -4.85 -11.96
C GLU A 149 4.07 -5.06 -10.62
N PHE A 150 3.94 -4.12 -9.67
CA PHE A 150 4.53 -4.27 -8.34
C PHE A 150 4.02 -5.52 -7.61
N LEU A 151 2.71 -5.76 -7.62
CA LEU A 151 2.11 -6.89 -6.92
C LEU A 151 2.48 -8.23 -7.58
N ASP A 152 2.50 -8.28 -8.92
CA ASP A 152 2.97 -9.45 -9.67
C ASP A 152 4.41 -9.82 -9.32
N ASP A 153 5.30 -8.81 -9.21
CA ASP A 153 6.68 -9.01 -8.77
C ASP A 153 6.75 -9.54 -7.34
N VAL A 154 5.97 -8.97 -6.41
CA VAL A 154 5.93 -9.44 -5.02
C VAL A 154 5.44 -10.89 -4.94
N GLU A 155 4.36 -11.24 -5.64
CA GLU A 155 3.83 -12.61 -5.64
C GLU A 155 4.81 -13.63 -6.23
N ARG A 156 5.54 -13.24 -7.28
CA ARG A 156 6.56 -14.05 -7.96
C ARG A 156 7.80 -14.26 -7.11
N GLU A 157 8.22 -13.22 -6.39
CA GLU A 157 9.52 -13.21 -5.70
C GLU A 157 9.41 -13.59 -4.22
N THR A 158 8.26 -13.38 -3.57
CA THR A 158 8.09 -13.65 -2.14
C THR A 158 8.22 -15.13 -1.81
N ARG A 159 8.93 -15.40 -0.73
CA ARG A 159 9.07 -16.70 -0.08
C ARG A 159 8.12 -16.87 1.10
N GLU A 160 7.48 -15.78 1.53
CA GLU A 160 6.58 -15.75 2.67
C GLU A 160 5.11 -15.69 2.22
N PRO A 161 4.23 -16.57 2.74
CA PRO A 161 2.80 -16.54 2.47
C PRO A 161 2.15 -15.18 2.80
N TYR A 162 2.67 -14.49 3.82
CA TYR A 162 2.19 -13.17 4.22
C TYR A 162 2.19 -12.15 3.08
N TYR A 163 3.32 -11.96 2.37
CA TYR A 163 3.38 -10.95 1.30
C TYR A 163 2.59 -11.38 0.06
N ARG A 164 2.42 -12.69 -0.17
CA ARG A 164 1.54 -13.19 -1.23
C ARG A 164 0.09 -12.85 -0.93
N ALA A 165 -0.37 -13.12 0.30
CA ALA A 165 -1.72 -12.76 0.72
C ALA A 165 -1.93 -11.24 0.69
N LEU A 166 -0.94 -10.46 1.18
CA LEU A 166 -1.00 -9.00 1.16
C LEU A 166 -1.11 -8.45 -0.27
N ALA A 167 -0.38 -9.03 -1.22
CA ALA A 167 -0.45 -8.63 -2.62
C ALA A 167 -1.85 -8.87 -3.20
N THR A 168 -2.36 -10.10 -3.07
CA THR A 168 -3.72 -10.45 -3.51
C THR A 168 -4.80 -9.56 -2.88
N MET A 169 -4.69 -9.25 -1.58
CA MET A 169 -5.64 -8.38 -0.88
C MET A 169 -5.57 -6.93 -1.37
N THR A 170 -4.37 -6.44 -1.68
CA THR A 170 -4.17 -5.08 -2.18
C THR A 170 -4.72 -4.93 -3.59
N ALA A 171 -4.49 -5.90 -4.47
CA ALA A 171 -5.09 -5.93 -5.81
C ALA A 171 -6.62 -5.87 -5.73
N ALA A 172 -7.23 -6.74 -4.91
CA ALA A 172 -8.68 -6.78 -4.74
C ALA A 172 -9.27 -5.47 -4.18
N ALA A 173 -8.52 -4.74 -3.34
CA ALA A 173 -8.97 -3.47 -2.79
C ALA A 173 -8.91 -2.32 -3.81
N ILE A 174 -7.95 -2.33 -4.73
CA ILE A 174 -7.77 -1.29 -5.74
C ILE A 174 -8.67 -1.50 -6.97
N ASP A 175 -8.97 -2.77 -7.31
CA ASP A 175 -9.82 -3.14 -8.45
C ASP A 175 -11.34 -3.07 -8.16
N GLY A 176 -11.72 -3.10 -6.88
CA GLY A 176 -13.12 -3.17 -6.42
C GLY A 176 -13.82 -1.82 -6.33
#